data_AF-A0A372M2Z7-F1
#
_entry.id   AF-A0A372M2Z7-F1
#
_cell.length_a   1.000
_cell.length_b   1.000
_cell.length_c   1.000
_cell.angle_alpha   90.00
_cell.angle_beta   90.00
_cell.angle_gamma   90.00
#
_symmetry.space_group_name_H-M   'P 1'
#
loop_
_entity.id
_entity.type
_entity.pdbx_description
1 polymer ?
#
loop_
_entity_poly.entity_id
_entity_poly.type
_entity_poly.pdbx_seq_one_letter_code
_entity_poly.pdbx_strand_id
1 'polypeptide(L)' 'MGEKYAFLSLHPIYEDEPFELLGQCPECRGQVPVAEVRHLGDLGTHLTFAPTALPETFTHDQGHAPTCRRGESA' A
#
# COMPACT_ATOMS: atom_id res chain seq x y z
N MET A 1 -5.65 -7.44 21.64
CA MET A 1 -6.04 -7.52 20.22
C MET A 1 -4.81 -7.17 19.43
N GLY A 2 -4.35 -8.06 18.54
CA GLY A 2 -3.20 -7.77 17.67
C GLY A 2 -3.67 -7.01 16.43
N GLU A 3 -2.91 -6.00 16.02
CA GLU A 3 -3.14 -5.32 14.76
C GLU A 3 -2.83 -6.29 13.60
N LYS A 4 -3.74 -6.39 12.64
CA LYS A 4 -3.58 -7.27 11.47
C LYS A 4 -3.22 -6.41 10.26
N TYR A 5 -2.00 -6.57 9.76
CA TYR A 5 -1.53 -5.89 8.56
C TYR A 5 -1.66 -6.80 7.34
N ALA A 6 -1.94 -6.20 6.19
CA ALA A 6 -2.01 -6.89 4.91
C ALA A 6 -0.91 -6.34 4.00
N PHE A 7 -0.20 -7.23 3.33
CA PHE A 7 0.88 -6.88 2.42
C PHE A 7 0.57 -7.44 1.04
N LEU A 8 0.95 -6.67 0.02
CA LEU A 8 0.93 -7.09 -1.37
C LEU A 8 2.38 -7.29 -1.83
N SER A 9 2.68 -8.47 -2.38
CA SER A 9 3.89 -8.70 -3.16
C SER A 9 3.41 -9.08 -4.56
N LEU A 10 3.39 -8.13 -5.49
CA LEU A 10 2.77 -8.41 -6.78
C LEU A 10 3.52 -9.54 -7.48
N HIS A 11 4.85 -9.48 -7.63
CA HIS A 11 5.61 -10.55 -8.27
C HIS A 11 7.11 -10.50 -7.88
N PRO A 12 7.50 -10.91 -6.66
CA PRO A 12 8.90 -10.84 -6.26
C PRO A 12 9.77 -11.73 -7.16
N ILE A 13 10.62 -11.11 -7.96
CA ILE A 13 11.64 -11.74 -8.81
C ILE A 13 12.90 -12.03 -7.98
N TYR A 14 13.16 -11.22 -6.94
CA TYR A 14 14.32 -11.33 -6.05
C TYR A 14 13.92 -11.48 -4.58
N GLU A 15 14.79 -12.08 -3.77
CA GLU A 15 14.55 -12.29 -2.32
C GLU A 15 14.48 -10.99 -1.51
N ASP A 16 15.08 -9.90 -2.01
CA ASP A 16 15.13 -8.59 -1.36
C ASP A 16 14.16 -7.57 -2.01
N GLU A 17 13.15 -8.06 -2.75
CA GLU A 17 12.16 -7.18 -3.34
C GLU A 17 11.25 -6.59 -2.25
N PRO A 18 10.97 -5.26 -2.28
CA PRO A 18 10.07 -4.65 -1.32
C PRO A 18 8.64 -5.21 -1.40
N PHE A 19 7.95 -5.16 -0.27
CA PHE A 19 6.51 -5.46 -0.17
C PHE A 19 5.73 -4.17 -0.01
N GLU A 20 4.47 -4.14 -0.43
CA GLU A 20 3.63 -2.97 -0.25
C GLU A 20 2.66 -3.18 0.91
N LEU A 21 2.65 -2.24 1.86
CA LEU A 21 1.68 -2.21 2.94
C LEU A 21 0.33 -1.75 2.40
N LEU A 22 -0.71 -2.57 2.57
CA LEU A 22 -2.07 -2.21 2.18
C LEU A 22 -2.75 -1.41 3.29
N GLY A 23 -3.29 -0.26 2.90
CA GLY A 23 -4.10 0.63 3.74
C GLY A 23 -5.45 0.92 3.08
N GLN A 24 -6.31 1.66 3.77
CA GLN A 24 -7.58 2.10 3.19
C GLN A 24 -7.39 3.37 2.38
N CYS A 25 -7.87 3.37 1.14
CA CYS A 25 -8.01 4.59 0.35
C CYS A 25 -8.94 5.56 1.09
N PRO A 26 -8.56 6.83 1.31
CA PRO A 26 -9.43 7.80 1.99
C PRO A 26 -10.69 8.15 1.21
N GLU A 27 -10.71 7.93 -0.11
CA GLU A 27 -11.86 8.26 -0.97
C GLU A 27 -12.83 7.08 -1.12
N CYS A 28 -12.35 5.90 -1.55
CA CYS A 28 -13.22 4.75 -1.81
C CYS A 28 -13.21 3.67 -0.72
N ARG A 29 -12.36 3.81 0.32
CA ARG A 29 -12.12 2.81 1.38
C ARG A 29 -11.65 1.44 0.89
N GLY A 30 -11.27 1.33 -0.38
CA GLY A 30 -10.64 0.15 -0.95
C GLY A 30 -9.29 -0.13 -0.28
N GLN A 31 -8.90 -1.40 -0.18
CA GLN A 31 -7.54 -1.74 0.26
C GLN A 31 -6.57 -1.51 -0.89
N VAL A 32 -5.61 -0.61 -0.70
CA VAL A 32 -4.65 -0.18 -1.72
C VAL A 32 -3.24 0.00 -1.13
N PRO A 33 -2.16 -0.10 -1.93
CA PRO A 33 -0.78 0.13 -1.51
C PRO A 33 -0.54 1.53 -0.95
N VAL A 34 -0.28 1.68 0.34
CA VAL A 34 -0.03 3.00 0.96
C VAL A 34 1.43 3.27 1.28
N ALA A 35 2.28 2.24 1.35
CA ALA A 35 3.71 2.40 1.57
C ALA A 35 4.49 1.21 0.98
N GLU A 36 5.69 1.48 0.48
CA GLU A 36 6.69 0.45 0.16
C GLU A 36 7.47 0.11 1.45
N VAL A 37 7.61 -1.18 1.75
CA VAL A 37 8.30 -1.72 2.93
C VAL A 37 9.41 -2.65 2.47
N ARG A 38 10.66 -2.24 2.71
CA ARG A 38 11.86 -3.05 2.43
C ARG A 38 12.26 -3.91 3.61
N HIS A 39 12.20 -3.37 4.82
CA HIS A 39 12.48 -4.13 6.03
C HIS A 39 11.29 -4.06 7.00
N LEU A 40 10.99 -5.18 7.67
CA LEU A 40 9.94 -5.21 8.70
C LEU A 40 10.19 -4.20 9.84
N GLY A 41 11.43 -3.79 10.06
CA GLY A 41 11.77 -2.72 11.00
C GLY A 41 11.21 -1.35 10.62
N ASP A 42 10.95 -1.11 9.33
CA ASP A 42 10.43 0.17 8.82
C ASP A 42 8.91 0.32 9.06
N LEU A 43 8.20 -0.76 9.41
CA LEU A 43 6.75 -0.73 9.66
C LEU A 43 6.37 0.32 10.70
N GLY A 44 7.14 0.40 11.79
CA GLY A 44 6.87 1.34 12.87
C GLY A 44 6.84 2.79 12.38
N THR A 45 7.72 3.13 11.44
CA THR A 45 7.78 4.46 10.82
C THR A 45 6.55 4.74 9.96
N HIS A 46 6.17 3.79 9.10
CA HIS A 46 5.00 3.93 8.22
C HIS A 46 3.65 3.94 8.97
N LEU A 47 3.60 3.35 10.17
CA LEU A 47 2.40 3.36 11.02
C LEU A 47 2.31 4.60 11.90
N THR A 48 3.45 5.12 12.35
CA THR A 48 3.50 6.32 13.21
C THR A 48 3.30 7.59 12.41
N PHE A 49 3.80 7.63 11.18
CA PHE A 49 3.71 8.78 10.30
C PHE A 49 3.01 8.39 9.01
N ALA A 50 2.01 9.18 8.60
CA ALA A 50 1.43 9.03 7.28
C ALA A 50 2.57 9.12 6.23
N PRO A 51 2.68 8.14 5.31
CA PRO A 51 3.75 8.13 4.34
C PRO A 51 3.72 9.42 3.51
N THR A 52 4.88 10.06 3.39
CA THR A 52 5.04 11.35 2.69
C THR A 52 4.84 11.23 1.18
N ALA A 53 5.02 10.03 0.64
CA ALA A 53 4.77 9.69 -0.75
C ALA A 53 4.07 8.33 -0.81
N LEU A 54 3.06 8.22 -1.67
CA LEU A 54 2.37 6.97 -1.95
C LEU A 54 3.18 6.16 -2.98
N PRO A 55 3.13 4.82 -2.93
CA PRO A 55 3.70 3.96 -3.97
C PRO A 55 3.15 4.28 -5.36
N GLU A 56 3.94 4.05 -6.40
CA GLU A 56 3.55 4.23 -7.81
C GLU A 56 2.36 3.34 -8.20
N THR A 57 2.21 2.20 -7.55
CA THR A 57 1.11 1.25 -7.72
C THR A 57 -0.21 1.78 -7.15
N PHE A 58 -0.20 2.75 -6.23
CA PHE A 58 -1.40 3.23 -5.54
C PHE A 58 -2.51 3.59 -6.52
N THR A 59 -2.24 4.44 -7.52
CA THR A 59 -3.27 4.89 -8.48
C THR A 59 -3.69 3.82 -9.49
N HIS A 60 -2.90 2.76 -9.63
CA HIS A 60 -3.14 1.66 -10.57
C HIS A 60 -3.69 0.40 -9.88
N ASP A 61 -3.83 0.45 -8.55
CA ASP A 61 -4.22 -0.71 -7.77
C ASP A 61 -5.69 -1.07 -7.99
N GLN A 62 -5.92 -2.34 -8.28
CA GLN A 62 -7.26 -2.88 -8.54
C GLN A 62 -8.16 -2.90 -7.29
N GLY A 63 -7.61 -2.65 -6.10
CA GLY A 63 -8.35 -2.46 -4.86
C GLY A 63 -9.11 -1.14 -4.81
N HIS A 64 -8.84 -0.19 -5.71
CA HIS A 64 -9.71 0.97 -5.90
C HIS A 64 -11.10 0.56 -6.40
N ALA A 65 -12.14 1.21 -5.87
CA ALA A 65 -13.48 1.06 -6.43
C ALA A 65 -13.52 1.66 -7.86
N PRO A 66 -14.35 1.14 -8.77
CA PRO A 66 -14.42 1.63 -10.16
C PRO A 66 -14.70 3.12 -10.31
N THR A 67 -15.31 3.73 -9.30
CA THR A 67 -15.68 5.16 -9.27
C THR A 67 -14.68 6.02 -8.47
N CYS A 68 -13.54 5.45 -8.07
CA CYS A 68 -12.55 6.16 -7.29
C CYS A 68 -11.69 7.04 -8.19
N ARG A 69 -11.71 8.35 -7.94
CA ARG A 69 -10.88 9.33 -8.65
C ARG A 69 -9.39 9.01 -8.64
N ARG A 70 -8.90 8.36 -7.58
CA ARG A 70 -7.49 7.92 -7.47
C ARG A 70 -7.17 6.70 -8.32
N GLY A 71 -8.14 5.80 -8.55
CA GLY A 71 -8.00 4.63 -9.42
C GLY A 71 -8.17 4.96 -10.91
N GLU A 72 -8.75 6.11 -11.24
CA GLU A 72 -8.93 6.58 -12.63
C GLU A 72 -7.69 7.31 -13.17
N SER A 73 -6.69 7.62 -12.34
CA SER A 73 -5.51 8.42 -12.70
C SER A 73 -4.38 7.61 -13.36
N ALA A 74 -4.71 6.50 -14.04
CA ALA A 74 -3.78 5.64 -14.77
C ALA A 74 -3.44 6.18 -16.16
#